data_AF-A0A551YZK2-F1
#
_entry.id   AF-A0A551YZK2-F1
#
_cell.length_a   1.000
_cell.length_b   1.000
_cell.length_c   1.000
_cell.angle_alpha   90.00
_cell.angle_beta   90.00
_cell.angle_gamma   90.00
#
_symmetry.space_group_name_H-M   'P 1'
#
loop_
_entity.id
_entity.type
_entity.pdbx_description
1 polymer ?
#
loop_
_entity_poly.entity_id
_entity_poly.type
_entity_poly.pdbx_seq_one_letter_code
_entity_poly.pdbx_strand_id
1 'polypeptide(L)' 'MKLDRITSNPNRMNGQPCIRNLRLTVRRVIELLATYPDRAELHQEFPELED' A
#
# COMPACT_ATOMS: atom_id res chain seq x y z
N MET A 1 6.72 -14.77 10.23
CA MET A 1 6.74 -14.12 8.91
C MET A 1 6.84 -12.61 9.14
N LYS A 2 7.88 -11.96 8.62
CA LYS A 2 8.09 -10.52 8.79
C LYS A 2 7.58 -9.83 7.52
N LEU A 3 6.78 -8.78 7.69
CA LEU A 3 6.24 -8.01 6.55
C LEU A 3 7.19 -6.86 6.24
N ASP A 4 8.22 -7.16 5.45
CA ASP A 4 9.31 -6.23 5.16
C ASP A 4 8.90 -5.03 4.29
N ARG A 5 7.64 -4.90 3.89
CA ARG A 5 7.14 -3.73 3.15
C ARG A 5 6.19 -2.86 3.97
N ILE A 6 5.81 -3.30 5.17
CA ILE A 6 4.78 -2.65 5.98
C ILE A 6 5.43 -2.00 7.19
N THR A 7 4.94 -0.82 7.54
CA THR A 7 5.31 -0.08 8.75
C THR A 7 4.04 0.36 9.48
N SER A 8 4.05 0.32 10.81
CA SER A 8 3.01 0.94 11.63
C SER A 8 3.69 1.99 12.52
N ASN A 9 3.16 3.20 12.50
CA ASN A 9 3.64 4.32 13.30
C ASN A 9 2.44 5.06 13.90
N PRO A 10 2.24 5.06 15.23
CA PRO A 10 1.12 5.73 15.88
C PRO A 10 0.97 7.22 15.51
N ASN A 11 2.07 7.89 15.19
CA ASN A 11 2.11 9.31 14.83
C ASN A 11 1.84 9.57 13.33
N ARG A 12 1.54 8.53 12.53
CA ARG A 12 1.23 8.66 11.10
C ARG A 12 -0.02 7.88 10.75
N MET A 13 -0.87 8.44 9.88
CA MET A 13 -2.05 7.75 9.34
C MET A 13 -2.94 7.10 10.42
N ASN A 14 -3.08 7.76 11.59
CA ASN A 14 -3.81 7.25 12.76
C ASN A 14 -3.33 5.88 13.27
N GLY A 15 -2.03 5.57 13.13
CA GLY A 15 -1.44 4.30 13.54
C GLY A 15 -1.70 3.13 12.59
N GLN A 16 -2.42 3.36 11.49
CA GLN A 16 -2.73 2.29 10.54
C GLN A 16 -1.46 1.75 9.88
N PRO A 17 -1.40 0.44 9.60
CA PRO A 17 -0.33 -0.14 8.79
C PRO A 17 -0.29 0.51 7.41
N CYS A 18 0.90 0.98 7.03
CA CYS A 18 1.17 1.64 5.76
C CYS A 18 2.30 0.94 5.01
N ILE A 19 2.27 1.06 3.68
CA ILE A 19 3.42 0.69 2.85
C ILE A 19 4.59 1.60 3.24
N ARG A 20 5.75 0.99 3.45
CA ARG A 20 6.96 1.69 3.90
C ARG A 20 7.28 2.84 2.95
N ASN A 21 7.67 3.98 3.52
CA ASN A 21 7.98 5.22 2.81
C ASN A 21 6.81 5.88 2.08
N LEU A 22 5.61 5.28 2.07
CA LEU A 22 4.41 5.86 1.48
C LEU A 22 3.42 6.32 2.57
N ARG A 23 2.52 7.23 2.20
CA ARG A 23 1.33 7.59 3.01
C ARG A 23 0.10 6.81 2.54
N LEU A 24 0.30 5.53 2.23
CA LEU A 24 -0.71 4.65 1.67
C LEU A 24 -0.93 3.48 2.63
N THR A 25 -2.17 3.30 3.10
CA THR A 25 -2.49 2.24 4.06
C THR A 25 -2.55 0.88 3.36
N VAL A 26 -2.22 -0.18 4.08
CA VAL A 26 -2.32 -1.56 3.57
C VAL A 26 -3.76 -1.87 3.14
N ARG A 27 -4.75 -1.40 3.90
CA ARG A 27 -6.16 -1.49 3.53
C ARG A 27 -6.42 -0.88 2.16
N ARG A 28 -5.92 0.34 1.91
CA ARG A 28 -6.13 1.01 0.63
C ARG A 28 -5.47 0.25 -0.52
N VAL A 29 -4.28 -0.32 -0.31
CA VAL A 29 -3.64 -1.17 -1.33
C VAL A 29 -4.52 -2.37 -1.64
N ILE A 30 -5.04 -3.08 -0.64
CA ILE A 30 -5.92 -4.24 -0.87
C ILE A 30 -7.19 -3.84 -1.65
N GLU A 31 -7.78 -2.68 -1.33
CA GLU A 31 -8.92 -2.14 -2.10
C GLU A 31 -8.53 -1.86 -3.56
N LEU A 32 -7.35 -1.28 -3.81
CA LEU A 32 -6.84 -1.07 -5.16
C LEU A 32 -6.62 -2.41 -5.89
N LEU A 33 -6.07 -3.42 -5.23
CA LEU A 33 -5.88 -4.75 -5.83
C LEU A 33 -7.21 -5.42 -6.20
N ALA A 34 -8.29 -5.12 -5.48
CA ALA A 34 -9.63 -5.61 -5.81
C ALA A 34 -10.29 -4.82 -6.95
N THR A 35 -9.99 -3.53 -7.07
CA THR A 35 -10.52 -2.64 -8.12
C THR A 35 -9.83 -2.82 -9.46
N TYR A 36 -8.50 -2.99 -9.47
CA TYR A 36 -7.69 -3.11 -10.67
C TYR A 36 -7.32 -4.58 -10.91
N PRO A 37 -8.07 -5.31 -11.76
CA PRO A 37 -7.75 -6.69 -12.09
C PRO A 37 -6.46 -6.80 -12.93
N ASP A 38 -6.12 -5.76 -13.69
CA ASP A 38 -4.85 -5.65 -14.40
C ASP A 38 -3.81 -4.91 -13.55
N ARG A 39 -2.65 -5.55 -13.36
CA ARG A 39 -1.52 -4.96 -12.62
C ARG A 39 -0.83 -3.86 -13.40
N ALA A 40 -0.80 -3.93 -14.71
CA ALA A 40 -0.19 -2.88 -15.52
C ALA A 40 -0.96 -1.56 -15.35
N GLU A 41 -2.29 -1.61 -15.38
CA GLU A 41 -3.16 -0.44 -15.14
C GLU A 41 -2.95 0.12 -13.73
N LEU A 42 -2.91 -0.75 -12.71
CA LEU A 42 -2.62 -0.35 -11.34
C LEU A 42 -1.28 0.41 -11.25
N HIS A 43 -0.21 -0.10 -11.84
CA HIS A 43 1.12 0.54 -11.78
C HIS A 43 1.21 1.80 -12.65
N GLN A 44 0.38 1.94 -13.68
CA GLN A 44 0.28 3.19 -14.44
C GLN A 44 -0.31 4.32 -13.58
N GLU A 45 -1.34 4.03 -12.77
CA GLU A 45 -1.96 5.03 -11.89
C GLU A 45 -1.22 5.21 -10.55
N PHE A 46 -0.60 4.15 -10.04
CA PHE A 46 0.13 4.12 -8.77
C PHE A 46 1.57 3.62 -8.96
N PRO A 47 2.44 4.41 -9.64
CA PRO A 47 3.80 4.00 -9.97
C PRO A 47 4.71 3.81 -8.76
N GLU A 48 4.32 4.30 -7.58
CA GLU A 48 5.03 4.08 -6.32
C GLU A 48 4.80 2.70 -5.70
N LEU A 49 3.79 1.96 -6.18
CA LEU A 49 3.54 0.58 -5.76
C LEU A 49 4.49 -0.36 -6.49
N GLU A 50 5.09 -1.26 -5.73
CA GLU A 50 5.96 -2.33 -6.23
C GLU A 50 5.39 -3.68 -5.77
N ASP A 51 5.72 -4.75 -6.49
CA ASP A 51 5.39 -6.13 -6.14
C ASP A 51 6.23 -6.69 -4.97
#